data_AF-A0A7S4UVS9-F1
#
_entry.id   AF-A0A7S4UVS9-F1
#
_cell.length_a   1.000
_cell.length_b   1.000
_cell.length_c   1.000
_cell.angle_alpha   90.00
_cell.angle_beta   90.00
_cell.angle_gamma   90.00
#
_symmetry.space_group_name_H-M   'P 1'
#
loop_
_entity.id
_entity.type
_entity.pdbx_description
1 polymer ?
#
loop_
_entity_poly.entity_id
_entity_poly.type
_entity_poly.pdbx_seq_one_letter_code
_entity_poly.pdbx_strand_id
1 'polypeptide(L)'
;FYVRRLANVILTTYCAMISSLLVVLAVPELRAKLTPSAWTIAGCLGFVVHWVDPEAWCPAPPSWTVEALLPSWLLYPLTREALARVEARGGGVGLVAVAVALWVVSFGPIVVIFAAQGFHLTWAQYATDFLWPPAQLADFMIGAAAAAIALRHNSNGGEEDDIDGKALQKLSCCSRAWPAARALMADAAFVAMVATVLLAPPPKTHAECQTDWNALLSHEWALAIAIFLYGSAPAGYGGLAARLLGHKALAALGTYSFEVYLFQWTLVFMAFLLTLWLVSGLYVEWVGAPLTCALRNAFQT
;
A
#
# COMPACT_ATOMS: atom_id res chain seq x y z
N PHE A 1 -19.10 2.54 10.41
CA PHE A 1 -17.78 1.86 10.31
C PHE A 1 -16.74 2.75 9.63
N TYR A 2 -16.94 3.16 8.36
CA TYR A 2 -15.97 3.97 7.60
C TYR A 2 -15.53 5.27 8.29
N VAL A 3 -16.48 6.09 8.78
CA VAL A 3 -16.16 7.36 9.47
C VAL A 3 -15.28 7.16 10.70
N ARG A 4 -15.52 6.09 11.47
CA ARG A 4 -14.72 5.77 12.67
C ARG A 4 -13.30 5.35 12.29
N ARG A 5 -13.16 4.50 11.26
CA ARG A 5 -11.83 4.07 10.78
C ARG A 5 -11.06 5.24 10.17
N LEU A 6 -11.74 6.09 9.44
CA LEU A 6 -11.21 7.34 8.89
C LEU A 6 -10.66 8.26 10.00
N ALA A 7 -11.48 8.52 11.02
CA ALA A 7 -11.07 9.36 12.15
C ALA A 7 -9.83 8.79 12.85
N ASN A 8 -9.76 7.47 13.05
CA ASN A 8 -8.59 6.82 13.63
C ASN A 8 -7.34 6.99 12.74
N VAL A 9 -7.47 6.79 11.42
CA VAL A 9 -6.37 6.98 10.47
C VAL A 9 -5.84 8.42 10.51
N ILE A 10 -6.74 9.41 10.47
CA ILE A 10 -6.37 10.83 10.53
C ILE A 10 -5.65 11.14 11.85
N LEU A 11 -6.21 10.70 12.97
CA LEU A 11 -5.63 10.92 14.29
C LEU A 11 -4.24 10.29 14.40
N THR A 12 -4.10 9.03 13.98
CA THR A 12 -2.80 8.32 13.95
C THR A 12 -1.78 9.07 13.10
N THR A 13 -2.21 9.62 11.97
CA THR A 13 -1.34 10.38 11.06
C THR A 13 -0.86 11.69 11.70
N TYR A 14 -1.74 12.41 12.38
CA TYR A 14 -1.34 13.60 13.15
C TYR A 14 -0.37 13.26 14.27
N CYS A 15 -0.61 12.16 15.01
CA CYS A 15 0.34 11.69 16.01
C CYS A 15 1.72 11.39 15.37
N ALA A 16 1.75 10.68 14.25
CA ALA A 16 2.99 10.37 13.53
C ALA A 16 3.71 11.64 13.05
N MET A 17 2.98 12.63 12.51
CA MET A 17 3.55 13.92 12.10
C MET A 17 4.15 14.69 13.27
N ILE A 18 3.41 14.80 14.38
CA ILE A 18 3.88 15.50 15.58
C ILE A 18 5.12 14.82 16.14
N SER A 19 5.09 13.49 16.30
CA SER A 19 6.25 12.73 16.80
C SER A 19 7.48 12.92 15.92
N SER A 20 7.32 12.85 14.59
CA SER A 20 8.43 13.00 13.66
C SER A 20 8.95 14.44 13.62
N LEU A 21 8.06 15.45 13.71
CA LEU A 21 8.46 16.85 13.81
C LEU A 21 9.26 17.10 15.10
N LEU A 22 8.86 16.52 16.22
CA LEU A 22 9.61 16.61 17.47
C LEU A 22 11.03 16.01 17.32
N VAL A 23 11.18 14.90 16.62
CA VAL A 23 12.51 14.31 16.31
C VAL A 23 13.33 15.24 15.44
N VAL A 24 12.78 15.77 14.35
CA VAL A 24 13.48 16.73 13.47
C VAL A 24 13.90 17.98 14.24
N LEU A 25 13.02 18.50 15.10
CA LEU A 25 13.35 19.65 15.93
C LEU A 25 14.39 19.29 17.00
N ALA A 26 14.38 18.10 17.59
CA ALA A 26 15.33 17.71 18.63
C ALA A 26 16.77 17.49 18.11
N VAL A 27 16.94 17.04 16.86
CA VAL A 27 18.24 16.70 16.27
C VAL A 27 18.75 17.87 15.40
N PRO A 28 19.82 18.59 15.80
CA PRO A 28 20.29 19.80 15.09
C PRO A 28 20.56 19.60 13.59
N GLU A 29 21.13 18.46 13.20
CA GLU A 29 21.45 18.13 11.82
C GLU A 29 20.19 17.94 10.97
N LEU A 30 19.16 17.30 11.54
CA LEU A 30 17.86 17.13 10.88
C LEU A 30 17.13 18.48 10.83
N ARG A 31 17.18 19.27 11.90
CA ARG A 31 16.58 20.61 11.93
C ARG A 31 17.13 21.49 10.80
N ALA A 32 18.44 21.47 10.56
CA ALA A 32 19.06 22.28 9.51
C ALA A 32 18.66 21.85 8.09
N LYS A 33 18.33 20.57 7.88
CA LYS A 33 18.05 20.00 6.55
C LYS A 33 16.57 19.83 6.24
N LEU A 34 15.76 19.52 7.24
CA LEU A 34 14.40 19.00 7.09
C LEU A 34 13.35 19.86 7.79
N THR A 35 13.67 21.05 8.31
CA THR A 35 12.63 21.92 8.89
C THR A 35 11.78 22.52 7.77
N PRO A 36 10.50 22.11 7.64
CA PRO A 36 9.63 22.64 6.60
C PRO A 36 9.14 24.03 6.99
N SER A 37 8.70 24.82 6.00
CA SER A 37 8.10 26.13 6.26
C SER A 37 6.78 25.98 7.04
N ALA A 38 6.36 27.02 7.77
CA ALA A 38 5.08 27.01 8.48
C ALA A 38 3.89 26.73 7.55
N TRP A 39 3.94 27.22 6.30
CA TRP A 39 2.93 26.95 5.28
C TRP A 39 2.92 25.49 4.83
N THR A 40 4.09 24.89 4.64
CA THR A 40 4.22 23.45 4.33
C THR A 40 3.65 22.61 5.47
N ILE A 41 3.93 22.95 6.74
CA ILE A 41 3.35 22.27 7.91
C ILE A 41 1.84 22.37 7.92
N ALA A 42 1.30 23.57 7.71
CA ALA A 42 -0.15 23.78 7.64
C ALA A 42 -0.78 22.99 6.49
N GLY A 43 -0.11 22.93 5.33
CA GLY A 43 -0.52 22.11 4.18
C GLY A 43 -0.51 20.62 4.45
N CYS A 44 0.52 20.10 5.13
CA CYS A 44 0.59 18.71 5.57
C CYS A 44 -0.55 18.37 6.54
N LEU A 45 -0.79 19.22 7.54
CA LEU A 45 -1.90 19.03 8.50
C LEU A 45 -3.27 19.15 7.82
N GLY A 46 -3.37 19.96 6.77
CA GLY A 46 -4.56 20.08 5.95
C GLY A 46 -4.74 18.98 4.91
N PHE A 47 -3.77 18.08 4.74
CA PHE A 47 -3.76 17.04 3.70
C PHE A 47 -3.86 17.59 2.27
N VAL A 48 -3.26 18.76 2.01
CA VAL A 48 -3.32 19.45 0.71
C VAL A 48 -1.95 19.68 0.08
N VAL A 49 -0.85 19.43 0.80
CA VAL A 49 0.46 19.84 0.30
C VAL A 49 0.89 19.04 -0.92
N HIS A 50 0.66 17.72 -0.93
CA HIS A 50 1.07 16.88 -2.05
C HIS A 50 0.20 17.09 -3.29
N TRP A 51 -0.96 17.75 -3.15
CA TRP A 51 -1.77 18.16 -4.29
C TRP A 51 -1.14 19.28 -5.10
N VAL A 52 -0.41 20.16 -4.42
CA VAL A 52 0.23 21.35 -5.00
C VAL A 52 1.69 21.07 -5.35
N ASP A 53 2.39 20.38 -4.45
CA ASP A 53 3.80 20.06 -4.56
C ASP A 53 4.02 18.60 -4.11
N PRO A 54 3.96 17.62 -5.02
CA PRO A 54 4.17 16.21 -4.70
C PRO A 54 5.55 15.91 -4.12
N GLU A 55 6.54 16.77 -4.32
CA GLU A 55 7.89 16.61 -3.76
C GLU A 55 8.02 17.18 -2.34
N ALA A 56 7.01 17.89 -1.85
CA ALA A 56 7.04 18.53 -0.55
C ALA A 56 7.28 17.52 0.57
N TRP A 57 8.22 17.84 1.44
CA TRP A 57 8.48 17.02 2.62
C TRP A 57 7.48 17.32 3.73
N CYS A 58 6.77 16.29 4.20
CA CYS A 58 5.98 16.33 5.42
C CYS A 58 6.70 15.67 6.60
N PRO A 59 6.47 16.14 7.85
CA PRO A 59 7.04 15.53 9.04
C PRO A 59 6.82 14.02 9.14
N ALA A 60 5.68 13.49 8.69
CA ALA A 60 5.51 12.06 8.47
C ALA A 60 5.43 11.78 6.97
N PRO A 61 6.52 11.33 6.31
CA PRO A 61 6.51 11.07 4.88
C PRO A 61 5.33 10.20 4.41
N PRO A 62 4.90 9.12 5.11
CA PRO A 62 3.71 8.34 4.75
C PRO A 62 2.37 9.11 4.67
N SER A 63 2.31 10.37 5.09
CA SER A 63 1.06 11.12 5.13
C SER A 63 0.43 11.33 3.76
N TRP A 64 1.23 11.37 2.69
CA TRP A 64 0.74 11.46 1.30
C TRP A 64 -0.30 10.36 1.01
N THR A 65 -0.15 9.16 1.60
CA THR A 65 -1.10 8.06 1.38
C THR A 65 -2.46 8.40 1.98
N VAL A 66 -2.50 9.10 3.10
CA VAL A 66 -3.76 9.59 3.70
C VAL A 66 -4.34 10.73 2.86
N GLU A 67 -3.49 11.61 2.32
CA GLU A 67 -3.90 12.64 1.35
C GLU A 67 -4.54 12.04 0.09
N ALA A 68 -4.07 10.87 -0.36
CA ALA A 68 -4.62 10.09 -1.47
C ALA A 68 -5.90 9.33 -1.11
N LEU A 69 -6.00 8.79 0.11
CA LEU A 69 -7.16 8.02 0.55
C LEU A 69 -8.37 8.90 0.90
N LEU A 70 -8.14 10.08 1.47
CA LEU A 70 -9.20 11.03 1.82
C LEU A 70 -10.15 11.37 0.66
N PRO A 71 -9.67 11.88 -0.50
CA PRO A 71 -10.53 12.16 -1.64
C PRO A 71 -11.19 10.88 -2.16
N SER A 72 -10.48 9.76 -2.17
CA SER A 72 -11.01 8.46 -2.61
C SER A 72 -12.22 8.03 -1.78
N TRP A 73 -12.15 8.18 -0.45
CA TRP A 73 -13.27 7.89 0.45
C TRP A 73 -14.43 8.88 0.29
N LEU A 74 -14.14 10.17 0.11
CA LEU A 74 -15.17 11.20 -0.11
C LEU A 74 -15.89 11.01 -1.46
N LEU A 75 -15.17 10.59 -2.50
CA LEU A 75 -15.69 10.34 -3.84
C LEU A 75 -16.33 8.97 -3.99
N TYR A 76 -16.11 8.04 -3.05
CA TYR A 76 -16.60 6.66 -3.15
C TYR A 76 -18.11 6.53 -3.44
N PRO A 77 -19.03 7.32 -2.83
CA PRO A 77 -20.45 7.24 -3.18
C PRO A 77 -20.73 7.55 -4.65
N LEU A 78 -20.03 8.54 -5.23
CA LEU A 78 -20.14 8.91 -6.64
C LEU A 78 -19.52 7.84 -7.54
N THR A 79 -18.33 7.34 -7.18
CA THR A 79 -17.67 6.24 -7.89
C THR A 79 -18.58 5.00 -7.93
N ARG A 80 -19.19 4.63 -6.81
CA ARG A 80 -20.11 3.50 -6.72
C ARG A 80 -21.33 3.68 -7.62
N GLU A 81 -21.95 4.87 -7.64
CA GLU A 81 -23.08 5.18 -8.51
C GLU A 81 -22.67 5.10 -10.00
N ALA A 82 -21.50 5.62 -10.36
CA ALA A 82 -20.97 5.52 -11.72
C ALA A 82 -20.74 4.06 -12.14
N LEU A 83 -20.13 3.24 -11.27
CA LEU A 83 -19.91 1.81 -11.53
C LEU A 83 -21.22 1.04 -11.64
N ALA A 84 -22.23 1.35 -10.83
CA ALA A 84 -23.56 0.73 -10.94
C ALA A 84 -24.21 1.02 -12.30
N ARG A 85 -24.03 2.24 -12.85
CA ARG A 85 -24.53 2.58 -14.20
C ARG A 85 -23.76 1.85 -15.30
N VAL A 86 -22.44 1.69 -15.15
CA VAL A 86 -21.61 0.89 -16.06
C VAL A 86 -22.07 -0.57 -16.04
N GLU A 87 -22.28 -1.12 -14.85
CA GLU A 87 -22.77 -2.48 -14.65
C GLU A 87 -24.16 -2.68 -15.27
N ALA A 88 -25.09 -1.73 -15.06
CA ALA A 88 -26.43 -1.81 -15.63
C ALA A 88 -26.44 -1.84 -17.17
N ARG A 89 -25.44 -1.22 -17.82
CA ARG A 89 -25.34 -1.15 -19.29
C ARG A 89 -24.49 -2.25 -19.91
N GLY A 90 -23.38 -2.60 -19.27
CA GLY A 90 -22.35 -3.50 -19.83
C GLY A 90 -22.07 -4.75 -18.99
N GLY A 91 -22.78 -4.95 -17.88
CA GLY A 91 -22.54 -6.04 -16.94
C GLY A 91 -21.10 -6.08 -16.42
N GLY A 92 -20.61 -7.29 -16.14
CA GLY A 92 -19.23 -7.50 -15.71
C GLY A 92 -18.18 -7.09 -16.76
N VAL A 93 -18.50 -7.24 -18.05
CA VAL A 93 -17.58 -6.85 -19.15
C VAL A 93 -17.36 -5.33 -19.14
N GLY A 94 -18.42 -4.54 -18.93
CA GLY A 94 -18.33 -3.10 -18.78
C GLY A 94 -17.45 -2.66 -17.60
N LEU A 95 -17.59 -3.34 -16.45
CA LEU A 95 -16.76 -3.06 -15.27
C LEU A 95 -15.28 -3.39 -15.53
N VAL A 96 -14.98 -4.51 -16.19
CA VAL A 96 -13.60 -4.88 -16.58
C VAL A 96 -13.03 -3.85 -17.57
N ALA A 97 -13.81 -3.45 -18.57
CA ALA A 97 -13.39 -2.45 -19.55
C ALA A 97 -13.05 -1.11 -18.88
N VAL A 98 -13.85 -0.66 -17.92
CA VAL A 98 -13.56 0.56 -17.14
C VAL A 98 -12.31 0.40 -16.29
N ALA A 99 -12.11 -0.74 -15.62
CA ALA A 99 -10.91 -0.98 -14.83
C ALA A 99 -9.64 -0.96 -15.69
N VAL A 100 -9.67 -1.60 -16.87
CA VAL A 100 -8.55 -1.58 -17.82
C VAL A 100 -8.32 -0.18 -18.38
N ALA A 101 -9.38 0.55 -18.73
CA ALA A 101 -9.26 1.92 -19.23
C ALA A 101 -8.64 2.86 -18.17
N LEU A 102 -9.07 2.75 -16.91
CA LEU A 102 -8.48 3.50 -15.79
C LEU A 102 -7.00 3.17 -15.62
N TRP A 103 -6.63 1.89 -15.69
CA TRP A 103 -5.23 1.46 -15.58
C TRP A 103 -4.37 1.98 -16.73
N VAL A 104 -4.88 1.94 -17.96
CA VAL A 104 -4.18 2.53 -19.12
C VAL A 104 -4.01 4.04 -18.97
N VAL A 105 -5.01 4.72 -18.42
CA VAL A 105 -4.95 6.18 -18.19
C VAL A 105 -3.98 6.54 -17.07
N SER A 106 -3.90 5.77 -15.98
CA SER A 106 -2.95 6.03 -14.88
C SER A 106 -1.53 5.58 -15.23
N PHE A 107 -1.37 4.34 -15.68
CA PHE A 107 -0.06 3.73 -15.89
C PHE A 107 0.53 3.95 -17.30
N GLY A 108 -0.31 4.09 -18.32
CA GLY A 108 0.15 4.24 -19.71
C GLY A 108 1.08 5.44 -19.91
N PRO A 109 0.74 6.65 -19.44
CA PRO A 109 1.60 7.83 -19.58
C PRO A 109 2.99 7.63 -18.96
N ILE A 110 3.08 7.04 -17.76
CA ILE A 110 4.37 6.88 -17.07
C ILE A 110 5.26 5.85 -17.78
N VAL A 111 4.69 4.77 -18.33
CA VAL A 111 5.44 3.79 -19.16
C VAL A 111 6.00 4.44 -20.42
N VAL A 112 5.21 5.28 -21.11
CA VAL A 112 5.65 5.98 -22.31
C VAL A 112 6.79 6.95 -22.00
N ILE A 113 6.66 7.72 -20.92
CA ILE A 113 7.71 8.65 -20.46
C ILE A 113 8.98 7.89 -20.09
N PHE A 114 8.86 6.83 -19.29
CA PHE A 114 9.98 5.98 -18.88
C PHE A 114 10.74 5.41 -20.08
N ALA A 115 10.02 4.85 -21.06
CA ALA A 115 10.62 4.33 -22.28
C ALA A 115 11.29 5.44 -23.11
N ALA A 116 10.65 6.60 -23.24
CA ALA A 116 11.18 7.74 -23.99
C ALA A 116 12.43 8.35 -23.34
N GLN A 117 12.59 8.22 -22.03
CA GLN A 117 13.73 8.73 -21.26
C GLN A 117 14.85 7.68 -21.07
N GLY A 118 14.80 6.56 -21.79
CA GLY A 118 15.84 5.54 -21.73
C GLY A 118 15.78 4.67 -20.48
N PHE A 119 14.56 4.34 -20.03
CA PHE A 119 14.28 3.51 -18.84
C PHE A 119 14.71 4.17 -17.53
N HIS A 120 14.47 5.47 -17.42
CA HIS A 120 14.71 6.25 -16.22
C HIS A 120 13.67 7.39 -16.11
N LEU A 121 13.23 7.69 -14.89
CA LEU A 121 12.35 8.82 -14.57
C LEU A 121 13.10 9.81 -13.69
N THR A 122 12.76 11.09 -13.81
CA THR A 122 13.18 12.08 -12.81
C THR A 122 12.42 11.89 -11.50
N TRP A 123 13.00 12.38 -10.40
CA TRP A 123 12.34 12.39 -9.09
C TRP A 123 10.98 13.10 -9.13
N ALA A 124 10.88 14.23 -9.85
CA ALA A 124 9.63 14.98 -10.02
C ALA A 124 8.53 14.13 -10.68
N GLN A 125 8.89 13.35 -11.69
CA GLN A 125 7.95 12.46 -12.38
C GLN A 125 7.50 11.31 -11.48
N TYR A 126 8.44 10.68 -10.77
CA TYR A 126 8.09 9.67 -9.77
C TYR A 126 7.21 10.23 -8.65
N ALA A 127 7.53 11.41 -8.10
CA ALA A 127 6.73 12.04 -7.05
C ALA A 127 5.32 12.36 -7.56
N THR A 128 5.20 12.83 -8.81
CA THR A 128 3.89 13.09 -9.43
C THR A 128 3.09 11.82 -9.68
N ASP A 129 3.75 10.71 -10.02
CA ASP A 129 3.08 9.42 -10.22
C ASP A 129 2.67 8.79 -8.88
N PHE A 130 3.62 8.67 -7.97
CA PHE A 130 3.47 7.92 -6.71
C PHE A 130 2.83 8.72 -5.57
N LEU A 131 3.23 9.98 -5.37
CA LEU A 131 2.84 10.77 -4.19
C LEU A 131 1.61 11.65 -4.46
N TRP A 132 1.32 11.97 -5.72
CA TRP A 132 0.23 12.88 -6.07
C TRP A 132 -1.14 12.21 -5.89
N PRO A 133 -2.02 12.74 -5.01
CA PRO A 133 -3.32 12.12 -4.71
C PRO A 133 -4.21 11.81 -5.93
N PRO A 134 -4.29 12.66 -6.97
CA PRO A 134 -5.06 12.35 -8.18
C PRO A 134 -4.58 11.11 -8.95
N ALA A 135 -3.28 10.83 -9.00
CA ALA A 135 -2.76 9.65 -9.70
C ALA A 135 -3.26 8.35 -9.05
N GLN A 136 -3.38 8.37 -7.72
CA GLN A 136 -3.84 7.23 -6.91
C GLN A 136 -5.35 6.99 -6.97
N LEU A 137 -6.13 7.97 -7.44
CA LEU A 137 -7.59 7.86 -7.53
C LEU A 137 -8.02 6.79 -8.55
N ALA A 138 -7.25 6.63 -9.64
CA ALA A 138 -7.53 5.61 -10.65
C ALA A 138 -7.43 4.20 -10.06
N ASP A 139 -6.39 3.92 -9.27
CA ASP A 139 -6.18 2.63 -8.61
C ASP A 139 -7.28 2.31 -7.60
N PHE A 140 -7.71 3.32 -6.86
CA PHE A 140 -8.88 3.19 -5.99
C PHE A 140 -10.14 2.80 -6.78
N MET A 141 -10.38 3.45 -7.93
CA MET A 141 -11.53 3.13 -8.79
C MET A 141 -11.42 1.73 -9.41
N ILE A 142 -10.23 1.28 -9.78
CA ILE A 142 -9.96 -0.09 -10.23
C ILE A 142 -10.34 -1.10 -9.14
N GLY A 143 -9.91 -0.85 -7.90
CA GLY A 143 -10.28 -1.67 -6.74
C GLY A 143 -11.79 -1.70 -6.48
N ALA A 144 -12.47 -0.55 -6.61
CA ALA A 144 -13.92 -0.45 -6.50
C ALA A 144 -14.66 -1.23 -7.61
N ALA A 145 -14.15 -1.19 -8.85
CA ALA A 145 -14.69 -1.98 -9.95
C ALA A 145 -14.53 -3.49 -9.69
N ALA A 146 -13.36 -3.92 -9.21
CA ALA A 146 -13.10 -5.31 -8.84
C ALA A 146 -14.06 -5.80 -7.73
N ALA A 147 -14.31 -4.95 -6.73
CA ALA A 147 -15.28 -5.23 -5.67
C ALA A 147 -16.71 -5.37 -6.20
N ALA A 148 -17.14 -4.51 -7.13
CA ALA A 148 -18.45 -4.61 -7.78
C ALA A 148 -18.59 -5.92 -8.56
N ILE A 149 -17.57 -6.32 -9.34
CA ILE A 149 -17.54 -7.60 -10.06
C ILE A 149 -17.64 -8.78 -9.08
N ALA A 150 -16.91 -8.71 -7.96
CA ALA A 150 -16.93 -9.75 -6.93
C ALA A 150 -18.33 -9.89 -6.29
N LEU A 151 -18.97 -8.77 -5.93
CA LEU A 151 -20.31 -8.76 -5.35
C LEU A 151 -21.35 -9.37 -6.30
N ARG A 152 -21.32 -8.98 -7.58
CA ARG A 152 -22.20 -9.52 -8.63
C ARG A 152 -22.10 -11.04 -8.76
N HIS A 153 -20.89 -11.58 -8.76
CA HIS A 153 -20.72 -13.03 -8.87
C HIS A 153 -21.13 -13.78 -7.61
N ASN A 154 -21.05 -13.14 -6.44
CA ASN A 154 -21.49 -13.75 -5.19
C ASN A 154 -23.02 -13.69 -5.03
N SER A 155 -23.70 -12.65 -5.53
CA SER A 155 -25.18 -12.56 -5.48
C SER A 155 -25.86 -13.58 -6.39
N ASN A 156 -25.29 -13.88 -7.56
CA ASN A 156 -25.88 -14.79 -8.53
C ASN A 156 -25.76 -16.28 -8.13
N GLY A 157 -24.92 -16.61 -7.14
CA GLY A 157 -24.70 -17.99 -6.70
C GLY A 157 -25.62 -18.47 -5.56
N GLY A 158 -26.48 -17.61 -5.03
CA GLY A 158 -27.30 -17.91 -3.84
C GLY A 158 -28.76 -18.28 -4.11
N GLU A 159 -29.23 -18.24 -5.37
CA GLU A 159 -30.65 -18.41 -5.73
C GLU A 159 -30.97 -19.81 -6.32
N GLU A 160 -30.05 -20.78 -6.17
CA GLU A 160 -30.14 -22.12 -6.79
C GLU A 160 -30.90 -23.17 -5.94
N ASP A 161 -31.61 -22.75 -4.88
CA ASP A 161 -32.13 -23.66 -3.84
C ASP A 161 -33.60 -24.12 -3.99
N ASP A 162 -34.33 -23.83 -5.09
CA ASP A 162 -35.76 -24.22 -5.17
C ASP A 162 -36.29 -24.68 -6.55
N ILE A 163 -35.43 -25.01 -7.51
CA ILE A 163 -35.87 -25.48 -8.85
C ILE A 163 -35.52 -26.96 -9.05
N ASP A 164 -36.53 -27.82 -8.93
CA ASP A 164 -36.62 -29.24 -9.29
C ASP A 164 -35.30 -29.94 -9.72
N GLY A 165 -34.70 -30.67 -8.76
CA GLY A 165 -33.34 -31.20 -8.76
C GLY A 165 -32.95 -32.28 -9.78
N LYS A 166 -33.58 -32.35 -10.96
CA LYS A 166 -33.22 -33.31 -12.02
C LYS A 166 -32.64 -32.69 -13.30
N ALA A 167 -32.93 -31.42 -13.60
CA ALA A 167 -32.35 -30.73 -14.76
C ALA A 167 -31.00 -30.06 -14.45
N LEU A 168 -30.77 -29.65 -13.19
CA LEU A 168 -29.57 -28.93 -12.75
C LEU A 168 -28.32 -29.79 -12.59
N GLN A 169 -28.44 -31.11 -12.47
CA GLN A 169 -27.28 -31.98 -12.27
C GLN A 169 -26.31 -31.98 -13.47
N LYS A 170 -26.82 -31.75 -14.70
CA LYS A 170 -25.99 -31.65 -15.92
C LYS A 170 -25.28 -30.30 -16.09
N LEU A 171 -25.74 -29.23 -15.45
CA LEU A 171 -25.04 -27.93 -15.44
C LEU A 171 -23.95 -27.84 -14.36
N SER A 172 -23.93 -28.79 -13.41
CA SER A 172 -23.03 -28.77 -12.25
C SER A 172 -21.53 -28.90 -12.56
N CYS A 173 -21.15 -29.47 -13.73
CA CYS A 173 -19.73 -29.54 -14.12
C CYS A 173 -19.17 -28.16 -14.47
N CYS A 174 -19.97 -27.29 -15.10
CA CYS A 174 -19.52 -25.94 -15.46
C CYS A 174 -19.58 -24.98 -14.27
N SER A 175 -20.54 -25.16 -13.34
CA SER A 175 -20.66 -24.29 -12.17
C SER A 175 -19.50 -24.44 -11.18
N ARG A 176 -18.94 -25.64 -11.02
CA ARG A 176 -17.77 -25.87 -10.13
C ARG A 176 -16.43 -25.40 -10.71
N ALA A 177 -16.30 -25.33 -12.03
CA ALA A 177 -15.05 -24.91 -12.67
C ALA A 177 -14.74 -23.43 -12.45
N TRP A 178 -15.78 -22.59 -12.34
CA TRP A 178 -15.62 -21.14 -12.25
C TRP A 178 -15.00 -20.65 -10.92
N PRO A 179 -15.44 -21.11 -9.73
CA PRO A 179 -14.77 -20.77 -8.46
C PRO A 179 -13.30 -21.20 -8.45
N ALA A 180 -12.98 -22.39 -8.98
CA ALA A 180 -11.61 -22.88 -9.05
C ALA A 180 -10.74 -22.02 -9.99
N ALA A 181 -11.27 -21.61 -11.15
CA ALA A 181 -10.56 -20.69 -12.05
C ALA A 181 -10.28 -19.34 -11.38
N ARG A 182 -11.25 -18.77 -10.64
CA ARG A 182 -11.06 -17.53 -9.87
C ARG A 182 -9.97 -17.66 -8.80
N ALA A 183 -9.96 -18.77 -8.07
CA ALA A 183 -8.94 -19.07 -7.07
C ALA A 183 -7.54 -19.12 -7.70
N LEU A 184 -7.42 -19.81 -8.85
CA LEU A 184 -6.17 -19.91 -9.60
C LEU A 184 -5.70 -18.54 -10.12
N MET A 185 -6.63 -17.69 -10.60
CA MET A 185 -6.30 -16.32 -11.01
C MET A 185 -5.75 -15.50 -9.85
N ALA A 186 -6.32 -15.62 -8.66
CA ALA A 186 -5.80 -14.94 -7.47
C ALA A 186 -4.40 -15.43 -7.11
N ASP A 187 -4.17 -16.74 -7.08
CA ASP A 187 -2.85 -17.31 -6.80
C ASP A 187 -1.82 -16.90 -7.86
N ALA A 188 -2.18 -16.90 -9.14
CA ALA A 188 -1.32 -16.45 -10.22
C ALA A 188 -0.95 -14.97 -10.08
N ALA A 189 -1.92 -14.10 -9.78
CA ALA A 189 -1.67 -12.68 -9.54
C ALA A 189 -0.75 -12.47 -8.32
N PHE A 190 -0.99 -13.21 -7.23
CA PHE A 190 -0.14 -13.16 -6.04
C PHE A 190 1.28 -13.62 -6.32
N VAL A 191 1.44 -14.77 -7.00
CA VAL A 191 2.76 -15.30 -7.37
C VAL A 191 3.49 -14.34 -8.30
N ALA A 192 2.81 -13.71 -9.25
CA ALA A 192 3.43 -12.71 -10.13
C ALA A 192 3.98 -11.51 -9.35
N MET A 193 3.20 -10.97 -8.40
CA MET A 193 3.63 -9.87 -7.53
C MET A 193 4.85 -10.29 -6.68
N VAL A 194 4.76 -11.43 -5.99
CA VAL A 194 5.84 -11.94 -5.12
C VAL A 194 7.10 -12.27 -5.92
N ALA A 195 6.96 -12.95 -7.06
CA ALA A 195 8.08 -13.28 -7.93
C ALA A 195 8.77 -12.01 -8.43
N THR A 196 8.02 -10.97 -8.80
CA THR A 196 8.63 -9.73 -9.25
C THR A 196 9.40 -9.03 -8.13
N VAL A 197 8.85 -8.96 -6.92
CA VAL A 197 9.55 -8.38 -5.75
C VAL A 197 10.81 -9.18 -5.39
N LEU A 198 10.78 -10.52 -5.50
CA LEU A 198 11.93 -11.37 -5.14
C LEU A 198 13.01 -11.45 -6.22
N LEU A 199 12.62 -11.34 -7.50
CA LEU A 199 13.52 -11.43 -8.65
C LEU A 199 14.01 -10.06 -9.12
N ALA A 200 13.42 -8.99 -8.60
CA ALA A 200 13.88 -7.62 -8.72
C ALA A 200 15.39 -7.50 -8.41
N PRO A 201 16.22 -6.96 -9.32
CA PRO A 201 17.57 -6.59 -8.93
C PRO A 201 17.51 -5.53 -7.83
N PRO A 202 18.33 -5.64 -6.76
CA PRO A 202 18.36 -4.63 -5.74
C PRO A 202 18.86 -3.31 -6.36
N PRO A 203 18.27 -2.16 -5.98
CA PRO A 203 18.74 -0.86 -6.43
C PRO A 203 20.15 -0.61 -5.88
N LYS A 204 21.05 0.00 -6.66
CA LYS A 204 22.43 0.26 -6.22
C LYS A 204 22.51 1.51 -5.35
N THR A 205 21.57 2.43 -5.54
CA THR A 205 21.49 3.67 -4.77
C THR A 205 20.04 3.93 -4.32
N HIS A 206 19.87 4.74 -3.29
CA HIS A 206 18.54 5.16 -2.83
C HIS A 206 17.76 5.91 -3.94
N ALA A 207 18.46 6.66 -4.80
CA ALA A 207 17.82 7.36 -5.92
C ALA A 207 17.29 6.38 -6.97
N GLU A 208 18.05 5.33 -7.29
CA GLU A 208 17.65 4.26 -8.23
C GLU A 208 16.40 3.50 -7.76
N CYS A 209 16.17 3.39 -6.44
CA CYS A 209 14.93 2.79 -5.89
C CYS A 209 13.66 3.45 -6.43
N GLN A 210 13.74 4.73 -6.81
CA GLN A 210 12.58 5.58 -7.09
C GLN A 210 12.55 6.12 -8.52
N THR A 211 13.61 5.91 -9.29
CA THR A 211 13.76 6.54 -10.62
C THR A 211 13.95 5.53 -11.75
N ASP A 212 14.35 4.30 -11.45
CA ASP A 212 14.45 3.25 -12.46
C ASP A 212 13.14 2.44 -12.55
N TRP A 213 13.20 1.22 -13.07
CA TRP A 213 12.05 0.34 -13.27
C TRP A 213 11.19 0.13 -12.01
N ASN A 214 11.77 0.26 -10.81
CA ASN A 214 11.05 0.21 -9.52
C ASN A 214 9.95 1.27 -9.42
N ALA A 215 10.13 2.42 -10.07
CA ALA A 215 9.15 3.50 -10.11
C ALA A 215 7.82 3.06 -10.73
N LEU A 216 7.86 2.12 -11.69
CA LEU A 216 6.67 1.62 -12.38
C LEU A 216 5.80 0.72 -11.49
N LEU A 217 6.36 0.18 -10.41
CA LEU A 217 5.65 -0.73 -9.51
C LEU A 217 4.53 -0.03 -8.71
N SER A 218 4.46 1.30 -8.74
CA SER A 218 3.40 2.12 -8.11
C SER A 218 2.01 1.73 -8.62
N HIS A 219 1.84 1.70 -9.93
CA HIS A 219 0.55 1.49 -10.61
C HIS A 219 0.48 0.17 -11.39
N GLU A 220 1.63 -0.44 -11.71
CA GLU A 220 1.68 -1.72 -12.46
C GLU A 220 0.82 -2.79 -11.78
N TRP A 221 0.86 -2.86 -10.46
CA TRP A 221 0.17 -3.90 -9.69
C TRP A 221 -1.30 -3.64 -9.44
N ALA A 222 -1.86 -2.47 -9.80
CA ALA A 222 -3.27 -2.16 -9.50
C ALA A 222 -4.22 -3.23 -10.06
N LEU A 223 -4.01 -3.69 -11.29
CA LEU A 223 -4.79 -4.77 -11.90
C LEU A 223 -4.53 -6.13 -11.26
N ALA A 224 -3.27 -6.46 -10.93
CA ALA A 224 -2.95 -7.73 -10.27
C ALA A 224 -3.58 -7.83 -8.88
N ILE A 225 -3.52 -6.74 -8.11
CA ILE A 225 -4.19 -6.61 -6.80
C ILE A 225 -5.70 -6.73 -6.98
N ALA A 226 -6.29 -6.06 -7.97
CA ALA A 226 -7.71 -6.17 -8.28
C ALA A 226 -8.13 -7.61 -8.62
N ILE A 227 -7.34 -8.32 -9.44
CA ILE A 227 -7.55 -9.73 -9.78
C ILE A 227 -7.44 -10.60 -8.53
N PHE A 228 -6.42 -10.38 -7.70
CA PHE A 228 -6.24 -11.10 -6.44
C PHE A 228 -7.44 -10.93 -5.50
N LEU A 229 -7.88 -9.69 -5.28
CA LEU A 229 -9.04 -9.38 -4.42
C LEU A 229 -10.33 -9.98 -4.99
N TYR A 230 -10.55 -9.85 -6.30
CA TYR A 230 -11.70 -10.45 -6.98
C TYR A 230 -11.72 -11.98 -6.86
N GLY A 231 -10.58 -12.65 -7.10
CA GLY A 231 -10.49 -14.11 -7.05
C GLY A 231 -10.56 -14.65 -5.61
N SER A 232 -10.18 -13.84 -4.62
CA SER A 232 -10.21 -14.20 -3.19
C SER A 232 -11.57 -13.98 -2.51
N ALA A 233 -12.48 -13.25 -3.14
CA ALA A 233 -13.77 -12.86 -2.55
C ALA A 233 -14.77 -14.01 -2.25
N PRO A 234 -14.80 -15.14 -2.99
CA PRO A 234 -15.74 -16.23 -2.70
C PRO A 234 -15.46 -16.91 -1.35
N ALA A 235 -16.49 -17.04 -0.51
CA ALA A 235 -16.38 -17.78 0.75
C ALA A 235 -16.03 -19.25 0.48
N GLY A 236 -14.95 -19.74 1.09
CA GLY A 236 -14.54 -21.16 0.99
C GLY A 236 -13.78 -21.54 -0.29
N TYR A 237 -13.70 -20.67 -1.30
CA TYR A 237 -13.02 -20.94 -2.58
C TYR A 237 -11.87 -19.96 -2.87
N GLY A 238 -11.28 -19.35 -1.84
CA GLY A 238 -10.05 -18.58 -2.01
C GLY A 238 -8.89 -19.47 -2.46
N GLY A 239 -8.02 -18.92 -3.32
CA GLY A 239 -6.73 -19.54 -3.67
C GLY A 239 -5.88 -19.84 -2.44
N LEU A 240 -4.81 -20.64 -2.61
CA LEU A 240 -3.88 -20.98 -1.54
C LEU A 240 -3.32 -19.71 -0.87
N ALA A 241 -2.95 -18.69 -1.65
CA ALA A 241 -2.43 -17.43 -1.14
C ALA A 241 -3.47 -16.71 -0.26
N ALA A 242 -4.71 -16.62 -0.72
CA ALA A 242 -5.80 -16.01 0.04
C ALA A 242 -6.07 -16.76 1.36
N ARG A 243 -6.02 -18.09 1.34
CA ARG A 243 -6.21 -18.92 2.54
C ARG A 243 -5.06 -18.76 3.54
N LEU A 244 -3.82 -18.70 3.06
CA LEU A 244 -2.64 -18.44 3.90
C LEU A 244 -2.74 -17.06 4.53
N LEU A 245 -2.95 -16.01 3.72
CA LEU A 245 -3.07 -14.62 4.20
C LEU A 245 -4.28 -14.40 5.10
N GLY A 246 -5.36 -15.17 4.90
CA GLY A 246 -6.55 -15.18 5.74
C GLY A 246 -6.37 -15.89 7.10
N HIS A 247 -5.22 -16.51 7.36
CA HIS A 247 -4.93 -17.11 8.66
C HIS A 247 -5.00 -16.05 9.77
N LYS A 248 -5.66 -16.36 10.89
CA LYS A 248 -5.94 -15.39 11.97
C LYS A 248 -4.69 -14.63 12.46
N ALA A 249 -3.55 -15.30 12.54
CA ALA A 249 -2.30 -14.66 12.95
C ALA A 249 -1.81 -13.60 11.94
N LEU A 250 -1.89 -13.89 10.63
CA LEU A 250 -1.49 -12.95 9.58
C LEU A 250 -2.51 -11.82 9.42
N ALA A 251 -3.80 -12.13 9.50
CA ALA A 251 -4.85 -11.11 9.50
C ALA A 251 -4.75 -10.16 10.71
N ALA A 252 -4.34 -10.66 11.88
CA ALA A 252 -4.09 -9.84 13.07
C ALA A 252 -2.94 -8.84 12.84
N LEU A 253 -1.84 -9.27 12.20
CA LEU A 253 -0.77 -8.34 11.79
C LEU A 253 -1.27 -7.31 10.79
N GLY A 254 -2.07 -7.73 9.80
CA GLY A 254 -2.68 -6.85 8.82
C GLY A 254 -3.60 -5.78 9.43
N THR A 255 -4.20 -6.05 10.60
CA THR A 255 -5.11 -5.12 11.29
C THR A 255 -4.42 -3.81 11.68
N TYR A 256 -3.11 -3.84 11.94
CA TYR A 256 -2.30 -2.67 12.33
C TYR A 256 -1.29 -2.25 11.27
N SER A 257 -1.27 -2.92 10.12
CA SER A 257 -0.26 -2.71 9.08
C SER A 257 -0.21 -1.26 8.60
N PHE A 258 -1.36 -0.60 8.51
CA PHE A 258 -1.45 0.79 8.07
C PHE A 258 -0.93 1.76 9.13
N GLU A 259 -1.25 1.54 10.40
CA GLU A 259 -0.72 2.32 11.52
C GLU A 259 0.80 2.16 11.62
N VAL A 260 1.32 0.94 11.47
CA VAL A 260 2.76 0.66 11.43
C VAL A 260 3.42 1.39 10.26
N TYR A 261 2.79 1.38 9.08
CA TYR A 261 3.27 2.12 7.91
C TYR A 261 3.35 3.63 8.17
N LEU A 262 2.32 4.22 8.79
CA LEU A 262 2.32 5.65 9.16
C LEU A 262 3.46 6.01 10.13
N PHE A 263 3.80 5.08 11.02
CA PHE A 263 4.90 5.26 11.97
C PHE A 263 6.26 4.75 11.45
N GLN A 264 6.42 4.36 10.19
CA GLN A 264 7.65 3.72 9.71
C GLN A 264 8.92 4.50 10.06
N TRP A 265 8.90 5.83 9.96
CA TRP A 265 10.04 6.69 10.27
C TRP A 265 10.33 6.73 11.77
N THR A 266 9.28 6.88 12.58
CA THR A 266 9.39 6.82 14.05
C THR A 266 9.86 5.46 14.51
N LEU A 267 9.36 4.37 13.91
CA LEU A 267 9.73 3.00 14.28
C LEU A 267 11.15 2.66 13.88
N VAL A 268 11.61 3.06 12.70
CA VAL A 268 13.03 2.89 12.30
C VAL A 268 13.93 3.66 13.25
N PHE A 269 13.58 4.91 13.59
CA PHE A 269 14.33 5.70 14.55
C PHE A 269 14.32 5.09 15.96
N MET A 270 13.18 4.62 16.45
CA MET A 270 13.06 3.99 17.76
C MET A 270 13.75 2.64 17.82
N ALA A 271 13.65 1.82 16.77
CA ALA A 271 14.37 0.56 16.67
C ALA A 271 15.88 0.82 16.67
N PHE A 272 16.35 1.81 15.91
CA PHE A 272 17.73 2.25 15.93
C PHE A 272 18.18 2.71 17.32
N LEU A 273 17.39 3.55 18.01
CA LEU A 273 17.68 3.98 19.38
C LEU A 273 17.72 2.82 20.37
N LEU A 274 16.77 1.89 20.29
CA LEU A 274 16.73 0.69 21.13
C LEU A 274 17.94 -0.21 20.86
N THR A 275 18.30 -0.41 19.59
CA THR A 275 19.51 -1.16 19.22
C THR A 275 20.77 -0.48 19.74
N LEU A 276 20.92 0.84 19.54
CA LEU A 276 22.05 1.61 20.07
C LEU A 276 22.13 1.54 21.60
N TRP A 277 21.00 1.67 22.28
CA TRP A 277 20.94 1.60 23.74
C TRP A 277 21.32 0.21 24.26
N LEU A 278 20.81 -0.87 23.63
CA LEU A 278 21.20 -2.23 23.96
C LEU A 278 22.69 -2.49 23.69
N VAL A 279 23.21 -2.07 22.52
CA VAL A 279 24.61 -2.28 22.15
C VAL A 279 25.56 -1.45 23.02
N SER A 280 25.21 -0.21 23.36
CA SER A 280 26.00 0.62 24.29
C SER A 280 26.02 0.04 25.70
N GLY A 281 24.90 -0.49 26.20
CA GLY A 281 24.84 -1.21 27.47
C GLY A 281 25.75 -2.44 27.47
N LEU A 282 25.71 -3.24 26.40
CA LEU A 282 26.61 -4.39 26.24
C LEU A 282 28.09 -3.97 26.15
N TYR A 283 28.41 -2.89 25.43
CA TYR A 283 29.78 -2.39 25.34
C TYR A 283 30.32 -1.96 26.71
N VAL A 284 29.55 -1.20 27.49
CA VAL A 284 29.95 -0.74 28.82
C VAL A 284 30.23 -1.93 29.74
N GLU A 285 29.34 -2.92 29.75
CA GLU A 285 29.45 -4.07 30.66
C GLU A 285 30.59 -5.03 30.27
N TRP A 286 30.72 -5.34 28.98
CA TRP A 286 31.61 -6.41 28.52
C TRP A 286 32.98 -5.93 28.06
N VAL A 287 33.13 -4.65 27.73
CA VAL A 287 34.39 -4.07 27.23
C VAL A 287 34.88 -2.97 28.16
N GLY A 288 34.02 -1.98 28.43
CA GLY A 288 34.38 -0.80 29.22
C GLY A 288 34.80 -1.14 30.66
N ALA A 289 33.97 -1.91 31.36
CA ALA A 289 34.22 -2.27 32.75
C ALA A 289 35.47 -3.17 32.92
N PRO A 290 35.67 -4.26 32.15
CA PRO A 290 36.89 -5.08 32.26
C PRO A 290 38.17 -4.31 31.94
N LEU A 291 38.15 -3.47 30.89
CA LEU A 291 39.30 -2.66 30.51
C LEU A 291 39.66 -1.65 31.60
N THR A 292 38.67 -1.00 32.19
CA THR A 292 38.88 -0.05 33.29
C THR A 292 39.47 -0.74 34.51
N CYS A 293 39.01 -1.94 34.85
CA CYS A 293 39.60 -2.75 35.93
C CYS A 293 41.04 -3.15 35.63
N ALA A 294 41.35 -3.60 34.41
CA ALA A 294 42.69 -3.99 34.01
C ALA A 294 43.68 -2.81 34.08
N LEU A 295 43.27 -1.64 33.57
CA LEU A 295 44.08 -0.43 33.62
C LEU A 295 44.34 0.02 35.06
N ARG A 296 43.31 -0.02 35.94
CA ARG A 296 43.48 0.35 37.35
C ARG A 296 44.52 -0.53 38.05
N ASN A 297 44.50 -1.84 37.79
CA ASN A 297 45.46 -2.76 38.39
C ASN A 297 46.88 -2.52 37.89
N ALA A 298 47.04 -2.17 36.60
CA ALA A 298 48.35 -1.91 36.00
C ALA A 298 49.05 -0.65 36.54
N PHE A 299 48.31 0.34 37.04
CA PHE A 299 48.88 1.56 37.63
C PHE A 299 49.14 1.45 39.14
N GLN A 300 48.75 0.35 39.78
CA GLN A 300 49.01 0.11 41.20
C GLN A 300 50.28 -0.70 41.46
N THR A 301 50.92 -1.22 40.41
CA THR A 301 52.21 -1.92 40.43
C THR A 301 53.33 -1.00 40.01
#